data_AF-A0A9D1PFC3-F1
#
_entry.id   AF-A0A9D1PFC3-F1
#
_cell.length_a   1.000
_cell.length_b   1.000
_cell.length_c   1.000
_cell.angle_alpha   90.00
_cell.angle_beta   90.00
_cell.angle_gamma   90.00
#
_symmetry.space_group_name_H-M   'P 1'
#
loop_
_entity.id
_entity.type
_entity.pdbx_description
1 polymer ?
#
loop_
_entity_poly.entity_id
_entity_poly.type
_entity_poly.pdbx_seq_one_letter_code
_entity_poly.pdbx_strand_id
1 'polypeptide(L)'
;MSLRYSFFAVVPDGIIEIPQESNLSWLTLFYALPRELVEKYPPALSLPRNIYELLDDPDSMKIIENDMFLLLVWDCFAWSAWQFFQVPSKNGTYKDVPGDWKNYSGDFPLWRLSYEIIKHFRKKLETEMDWSFQRLFLMDRDGEHPWLTYQQFSNLIGNLTDMIVAEENWQPMIDEFWKNRNPDDYSGSSVHKRDFNRSWYHNRNHKHLSIEEIAETGAMIDGEMLFDIPNPEAEFETKVLQKIGIEQFERRLTEQDKQILRMRMDGSSLKDIAAAVGFKTPSAVSKHIEKIAGAYEEYVSGEYGSFLDKHTK
;
A
#
# COMPACT_ATOMS: atom_id res chain seq x y z
N MET A 1 -18.82 1.21 -23.73
CA MET A 1 -19.75 0.20 -24.26
C MET A 1 -19.71 -0.97 -23.30
N SER A 2 -20.56 -0.95 -22.26
CA SER A 2 -20.57 -2.02 -21.25
C SER A 2 -21.24 -3.24 -21.88
N LEU A 3 -20.47 -4.30 -22.12
CA LEU A 3 -21.05 -5.60 -22.43
C LEU A 3 -21.81 -6.02 -21.16
N ARG A 4 -23.14 -5.94 -21.20
CA ARG A 4 -24.02 -6.44 -20.14
C ARG A 4 -23.89 -7.96 -20.16
N TYR A 5 -23.02 -8.50 -19.32
CA TYR A 5 -22.94 -9.93 -19.12
C TYR A 5 -24.11 -10.37 -18.24
N SER A 6 -24.79 -11.44 -18.63
CA SER A 6 -25.88 -12.07 -17.88
C SER A 6 -25.55 -13.55 -17.68
N PHE A 7 -26.06 -14.17 -16.62
CA PHE A 7 -26.10 -15.64 -16.54
C PHE A 7 -27.31 -16.13 -17.30
N PHE A 8 -27.17 -17.31 -17.90
CA PHE A 8 -28.24 -17.94 -18.64
C PHE A 8 -28.44 -19.36 -18.11
N ALA A 9 -29.69 -19.71 -17.86
CA ALA A 9 -30.10 -21.07 -17.57
C ALA A 9 -31.09 -21.55 -18.62
N VAL A 10 -30.82 -22.69 -19.22
CA VAL A 10 -31.71 -23.35 -20.17
C VAL A 10 -32.64 -24.27 -19.39
N VAL A 11 -33.95 -24.03 -19.48
CA VAL A 11 -35.01 -24.83 -18.87
C VAL A 11 -35.95 -25.36 -19.95
N PRO A 12 -36.78 -26.38 -19.68
CA PRO A 12 -37.69 -26.93 -20.70
C PRO A 12 -38.61 -25.88 -21.35
N ASP A 13 -39.01 -24.87 -20.58
CA ASP A 13 -39.94 -23.81 -21.01
C ASP A 13 -39.25 -22.60 -21.65
N GLY A 14 -37.92 -22.60 -21.78
CA GLY A 14 -37.17 -21.51 -22.42
C GLY A 14 -35.78 -21.23 -21.83
N ILE A 15 -35.30 -20.01 -22.03
CA ILE A 15 -34.02 -19.54 -21.45
C ILE A 15 -34.33 -18.48 -20.42
N ILE A 16 -33.82 -18.67 -19.20
CA ILE A 16 -33.89 -17.70 -18.12
C ILE A 16 -32.62 -16.87 -18.13
N GLU A 17 -32.77 -15.55 -18.25
CA GLU A 17 -31.67 -14.59 -18.17
C GLU A 17 -31.63 -13.97 -16.77
N ILE A 18 -30.46 -13.99 -16.14
CA ILE A 18 -30.20 -13.30 -14.88
C ILE A 18 -29.14 -12.22 -15.12
N PRO A 19 -29.55 -10.94 -15.18
CA PRO A 19 -28.62 -9.83 -15.35
C PRO A 19 -27.60 -9.77 -14.21
N GLN A 20 -26.32 -9.58 -14.51
CA GLN A 20 -25.28 -9.47 -13.45
C GLN A 20 -25.46 -8.27 -12.52
N GLU A 21 -26.18 -7.24 -12.97
CA GLU A 21 -26.52 -6.05 -12.17
C GLU A 21 -27.67 -6.30 -11.18
N SER A 22 -28.42 -7.40 -11.34
CA SER A 22 -29.51 -7.76 -10.42
C SER A 22 -28.96 -8.34 -9.12
N ASN A 23 -29.56 -8.05 -7.97
CA ASN A 23 -29.17 -8.70 -6.72
C ASN A 23 -29.36 -10.22 -6.75
N LEU A 24 -30.34 -10.71 -7.53
CA LEU A 24 -30.60 -12.15 -7.75
C LEU A 24 -29.36 -12.88 -8.28
N SER A 25 -28.50 -12.18 -8.99
CA SER A 25 -27.30 -12.74 -9.60
C SER A 25 -26.24 -13.18 -8.56
N TRP A 26 -26.46 -12.88 -7.27
CA TRP A 26 -25.66 -13.33 -6.13
C TRP A 26 -26.28 -14.54 -5.39
N LEU A 27 -27.40 -15.08 -5.89
CA LEU A 27 -28.15 -16.15 -5.24
C LEU A 27 -27.32 -17.43 -5.04
N THR A 28 -26.44 -17.79 -5.97
CA THR A 28 -25.56 -18.97 -5.82
C THR A 28 -24.64 -18.86 -4.61
N LEU A 29 -24.09 -17.67 -4.35
CA LEU A 29 -23.27 -17.40 -3.17
C LEU A 29 -24.12 -17.39 -1.90
N PHE A 30 -25.27 -16.73 -1.93
CA PHE A 30 -26.23 -16.78 -0.82
C PHE A 30 -26.62 -18.22 -0.48
N TYR A 31 -26.78 -19.06 -1.50
CA TYR A 31 -27.12 -20.46 -1.32
C TYR A 31 -26.02 -21.30 -0.66
N ALA A 32 -24.76 -20.87 -0.78
CA ALA A 32 -23.62 -21.48 -0.12
C ALA A 32 -23.46 -21.07 1.35
N LEU A 33 -24.11 -19.99 1.79
CA LEU A 33 -23.97 -19.54 3.17
C LEU A 33 -24.58 -20.56 4.15
N PRO A 34 -23.88 -20.88 5.25
CA PRO A 34 -24.44 -21.65 6.34
C PRO A 34 -25.48 -20.81 7.10
N ARG A 35 -26.45 -21.48 7.71
CA ARG A 35 -27.59 -20.83 8.36
C ARG A 35 -27.17 -19.81 9.42
N GLU A 36 -26.14 -20.13 10.19
CA GLU A 36 -25.56 -19.30 11.25
C GLU A 36 -25.04 -17.96 10.74
N LEU A 37 -24.58 -17.89 9.48
CA LEU A 37 -24.17 -16.63 8.87
C LEU A 37 -25.37 -15.82 8.37
N VAL A 38 -26.40 -16.50 7.84
CA VAL A 38 -27.63 -15.84 7.36
C VAL A 38 -28.43 -15.21 8.51
N GLU A 39 -28.34 -15.73 9.73
CA GLU A 39 -28.98 -15.16 10.93
C GLU A 39 -28.58 -13.70 11.23
N LYS A 40 -27.47 -13.20 10.66
CA LYS A 40 -27.08 -11.78 10.74
C LYS A 40 -28.09 -10.84 10.08
N TYR A 41 -28.86 -11.33 9.10
CA TYR A 41 -29.98 -10.62 8.49
C TYR A 41 -31.21 -11.55 8.50
N PRO A 42 -31.96 -11.60 9.62
CA PRO A 42 -33.04 -12.56 9.83
C PRO A 42 -34.09 -12.67 8.71
N PRO A 43 -34.48 -11.59 8.00
CA PRO A 43 -35.39 -11.72 6.85
C PRO A 43 -34.89 -12.68 5.78
N ALA A 44 -33.58 -12.78 5.54
CA ALA A 44 -33.04 -13.71 4.55
C ALA A 44 -33.24 -15.19 4.92
N LEU A 45 -33.56 -15.52 6.18
CA LEU A 45 -33.89 -16.90 6.58
C LEU A 45 -35.23 -17.38 6.04
N SER A 46 -36.14 -16.47 5.66
CA SER A 46 -37.43 -16.85 5.06
C SER A 46 -37.35 -17.07 3.55
N LEU A 47 -36.20 -16.78 2.93
CA LEU A 47 -36.03 -17.00 1.49
C LEU A 47 -36.10 -18.50 1.18
N PRO A 48 -37.00 -18.92 0.27
CA PRO A 48 -37.06 -20.30 -0.18
C PRO A 48 -35.71 -20.74 -0.73
N ARG A 49 -35.35 -21.99 -0.48
CA ARG A 49 -34.15 -22.62 -1.06
C ARG A 49 -34.47 -23.43 -2.31
N ASN A 50 -35.71 -23.39 -2.76
CA ASN A 50 -36.11 -23.75 -4.11
C ASN A 50 -36.19 -22.47 -4.96
N ILE A 51 -35.54 -22.46 -6.12
CA ILE A 51 -35.45 -21.26 -6.96
C ILE A 51 -36.80 -20.88 -7.58
N TYR A 52 -37.66 -21.85 -7.89
CA TYR A 52 -38.97 -21.57 -8.47
C TYR A 52 -39.90 -20.93 -7.43
N GLU A 53 -39.95 -21.48 -6.22
CA GLU A 53 -40.70 -20.87 -5.11
C GLU A 53 -40.20 -19.46 -4.77
N LEU A 54 -38.88 -19.26 -4.79
CA LEU A 54 -38.27 -17.95 -4.56
C LEU A 54 -38.67 -16.91 -5.61
N LEU A 55 -38.73 -17.32 -6.88
CA LEU A 55 -39.09 -16.41 -7.99
C LEU A 55 -40.60 -16.14 -8.06
N ASP A 56 -41.43 -17.09 -7.62
CA ASP A 56 -42.89 -16.96 -7.59
C ASP A 56 -43.39 -16.15 -6.37
N ASP A 57 -42.53 -15.91 -5.37
CA ASP A 57 -42.86 -15.15 -4.16
C ASP A 57 -42.42 -13.67 -4.23
N PRO A 58 -43.36 -12.71 -4.31
CA PRO A 58 -43.05 -11.28 -4.33
C PRO A 58 -42.36 -10.78 -3.06
N ASP A 59 -42.58 -11.42 -1.90
CA ASP A 59 -41.96 -10.99 -0.65
C ASP A 59 -40.48 -11.41 -0.60
N SER A 60 -40.13 -12.58 -1.13
CA SER A 60 -38.75 -12.99 -1.35
C SER A 60 -38.00 -12.01 -2.25
N MET A 61 -38.62 -11.54 -3.33
CA MET A 61 -37.98 -10.56 -4.22
C MET A 61 -37.70 -9.23 -3.51
N LYS A 62 -38.59 -8.75 -2.63
CA LYS A 62 -38.33 -7.53 -1.81
C LYS A 62 -37.12 -7.70 -0.90
N ILE A 63 -36.88 -8.90 -0.38
CA ILE A 63 -35.72 -9.19 0.46
C ILE A 63 -34.44 -9.18 -0.39
N ILE A 64 -34.47 -9.79 -1.58
CA ILE A 64 -33.32 -9.84 -2.50
C ILE A 64 -32.97 -8.45 -3.04
N GLU A 65 -33.96 -7.63 -3.39
CA GLU A 65 -33.78 -6.26 -3.88
C GLU A 65 -33.29 -5.29 -2.80
N ASN A 66 -33.35 -5.67 -1.52
CA ASN A 66 -32.82 -4.86 -0.43
C ASN A 66 -31.30 -4.92 -0.39
N ASP A 67 -30.63 -3.76 -0.25
CA ASP A 67 -29.17 -3.67 -0.14
C ASP A 67 -28.58 -4.53 0.99
N MET A 68 -29.36 -4.77 2.05
CA MET A 68 -28.96 -5.66 3.16
C MET A 68 -28.70 -7.10 2.71
N PHE A 69 -29.34 -7.57 1.64
CA PHE A 69 -29.05 -8.88 1.05
C PHE A 69 -27.64 -8.93 0.47
N LEU A 70 -27.25 -7.91 -0.32
CA LEU A 70 -25.90 -7.82 -0.87
C LEU A 70 -24.86 -7.67 0.22
N LEU A 71 -25.12 -6.81 1.21
CA LEU A 71 -24.23 -6.61 2.36
C LEU A 71 -24.02 -7.93 3.12
N LEU A 72 -25.09 -8.69 3.38
CA LEU A 72 -24.99 -10.01 4.01
C LEU A 72 -24.06 -10.93 3.23
N VAL A 73 -24.29 -11.09 1.91
CA VAL A 73 -23.52 -11.99 1.07
C VAL A 73 -22.06 -11.53 1.01
N TRP A 74 -21.82 -10.27 0.70
CA TRP A 74 -20.46 -9.76 0.52
C TRP A 74 -19.66 -9.76 1.81
N ASP A 75 -20.21 -9.29 2.92
CA ASP A 75 -19.51 -9.26 4.21
C ASP A 75 -19.18 -10.67 4.70
N CYS A 76 -20.08 -11.65 4.49
CA CYS A 76 -19.81 -13.02 4.89
C CYS A 76 -18.69 -13.64 4.06
N PHE A 77 -18.67 -13.45 2.74
CA PHE A 77 -17.60 -13.99 1.89
C PHE A 77 -16.28 -13.25 2.07
N ALA A 78 -16.28 -11.91 2.20
CA ALA A 78 -15.08 -11.12 2.49
C ALA A 78 -14.45 -11.53 3.82
N TRP A 79 -15.26 -11.57 4.88
CA TRP A 79 -14.80 -12.01 6.19
C TRP A 79 -14.21 -13.42 6.17
N SER A 80 -14.83 -14.33 5.41
CA SER A 80 -14.37 -15.71 5.30
C SER A 80 -13.06 -15.82 4.51
N ALA A 81 -12.96 -15.15 3.36
CA ALA A 81 -11.72 -15.12 2.57
C ALA A 81 -10.55 -14.53 3.36
N TRP A 82 -10.80 -13.48 4.14
CA TRP A 82 -9.82 -12.89 5.04
C TRP A 82 -9.20 -13.91 6.00
N GLN A 83 -9.97 -14.90 6.50
CA GLN A 83 -9.44 -15.93 7.39
C GLN A 83 -8.39 -16.83 6.71
N PHE A 84 -8.45 -16.95 5.38
CA PHE A 84 -7.58 -17.85 4.61
C PHE A 84 -6.40 -17.14 3.94
N PHE A 85 -6.39 -15.80 3.90
CA PHE A 85 -5.22 -15.08 3.40
C PHE A 85 -3.99 -15.37 4.25
N GLN A 86 -2.93 -15.81 3.57
CA GLN A 86 -1.65 -16.11 4.15
C GLN A 86 -0.72 -14.89 4.04
N VAL A 87 -0.07 -14.54 5.14
CA VAL A 87 0.86 -13.42 5.23
C VAL A 87 2.23 -13.85 5.77
N PRO A 88 3.33 -13.18 5.38
CA PRO A 88 4.64 -13.61 5.79
C PRO A 88 4.86 -13.42 7.29
N SER A 89 5.44 -14.45 7.91
CA SER A 89 5.89 -14.46 9.29
C SER A 89 7.38 -14.08 9.38
N LYS A 90 7.83 -13.69 10.58
CA LYS A 90 9.23 -13.34 10.85
C LYS A 90 10.21 -14.49 10.60
N ASN A 91 9.72 -15.73 10.64
CA ASN A 91 10.53 -16.94 10.47
C ASN A 91 10.64 -17.39 9.00
N GLY A 92 10.14 -16.60 8.05
CA GLY A 92 10.13 -16.96 6.63
C GLY A 92 9.04 -17.96 6.22
N THR A 93 8.16 -18.34 7.14
CA THR A 93 6.95 -19.14 6.86
C THR A 93 5.75 -18.23 6.63
N TYR A 94 4.66 -18.80 6.11
CA TYR A 94 3.37 -18.14 6.04
C TYR A 94 2.50 -18.46 7.25
N LYS A 95 1.52 -17.60 7.52
CA LYS A 95 0.52 -17.77 8.57
C LYS A 95 -0.74 -16.99 8.21
N ASP A 96 -1.85 -17.32 8.86
CA ASP A 96 -3.09 -16.54 8.78
C ASP A 96 -2.89 -15.11 9.28
N VAL A 97 -3.76 -14.21 8.82
CA VAL A 97 -3.77 -12.82 9.29
C VAL A 97 -4.04 -12.79 10.80
N PRO A 98 -3.14 -12.22 11.62
CA PRO A 98 -3.23 -12.32 13.08
C PRO A 98 -4.33 -11.43 13.67
N GLY A 99 -5.04 -11.98 14.66
CA GLY A 99 -6.07 -11.26 15.41
C GLY A 99 -7.41 -11.18 14.68
N ASP A 100 -8.38 -10.53 15.34
CA ASP A 100 -9.72 -10.33 14.78
C ASP A 100 -9.69 -9.31 13.63
N TRP A 101 -10.48 -9.55 12.58
CA TRP A 101 -10.68 -8.63 11.44
C TRP A 101 -11.11 -7.23 11.90
N LYS A 102 -11.85 -7.12 13.01
CA LYS A 102 -12.26 -5.83 13.61
C LYS A 102 -11.11 -4.98 14.11
N ASN A 103 -9.88 -5.51 14.12
CA ASN A 103 -8.67 -4.78 14.45
C ASN A 103 -8.00 -4.13 13.22
N TYR A 104 -8.57 -4.33 12.03
CA TYR A 104 -8.06 -3.81 10.77
C TYR A 104 -9.03 -2.78 10.21
N SER A 105 -8.49 -1.76 9.55
CA SER A 105 -9.29 -0.72 8.93
C SER A 105 -9.94 -1.21 7.65
N GLY A 106 -11.12 -0.66 7.32
CA GLY A 106 -11.74 -0.83 6.00
C GLY A 106 -10.86 -0.31 4.86
N ASP A 107 -9.91 0.56 5.17
CA ASP A 107 -8.96 1.13 4.22
C ASP A 107 -7.72 0.26 4.00
N PHE A 108 -7.50 -0.75 4.83
CA PHE A 108 -6.36 -1.66 4.69
C PHE A 108 -6.46 -2.40 3.34
N PRO A 109 -5.46 -2.32 2.45
CA PRO A 109 -5.57 -2.93 1.12
C PRO A 109 -5.86 -4.43 1.13
N LEU A 110 -5.32 -5.19 2.10
CA LEU A 110 -5.63 -6.62 2.23
C LEU A 110 -7.10 -6.87 2.61
N TRP A 111 -7.71 -5.97 3.38
CA TRP A 111 -9.14 -6.08 3.70
C TRP A 111 -9.98 -5.78 2.45
N ARG A 112 -9.62 -4.76 1.67
CA ARG A 112 -10.28 -4.47 0.39
C ARG A 112 -10.14 -5.64 -0.60
N LEU A 113 -8.99 -6.31 -0.63
CA LEU A 113 -8.77 -7.50 -1.45
C LEU A 113 -9.76 -8.64 -1.13
N SER A 114 -10.19 -8.75 0.14
CA SER A 114 -11.21 -9.73 0.55
C SER A 114 -12.59 -9.50 -0.08
N TYR A 115 -12.93 -8.28 -0.48
CA TYR A 115 -14.14 -8.01 -1.26
C TYR A 115 -13.91 -8.26 -2.76
N GLU A 116 -12.71 -7.98 -3.25
CA GLU A 116 -12.34 -8.18 -4.65
C GLU A 116 -12.37 -9.66 -5.05
N ILE A 117 -11.94 -10.57 -4.17
CA ILE A 117 -11.95 -12.02 -4.43
C ILE A 117 -13.34 -12.61 -4.66
N ILE A 118 -14.40 -11.95 -4.17
CA ILE A 118 -15.78 -12.46 -4.25
C ILE A 118 -16.23 -12.61 -5.71
N LYS A 119 -15.72 -11.74 -6.60
CA LYS A 119 -15.95 -11.80 -8.05
C LYS A 119 -15.43 -13.13 -8.63
N HIS A 120 -14.29 -13.59 -8.13
CA HIS A 120 -13.67 -14.84 -8.54
C HIS A 120 -14.39 -16.04 -7.93
N PHE A 121 -14.83 -15.98 -6.66
CA PHE A 121 -15.70 -17.02 -6.09
C PHE A 121 -16.93 -17.23 -6.95
N ARG A 122 -17.62 -16.15 -7.30
CA ARG A 122 -18.80 -16.19 -8.16
C ARG A 122 -18.54 -16.81 -9.52
N LYS A 123 -17.44 -16.44 -10.16
CA LYS A 123 -17.01 -17.06 -11.42
C LYS A 123 -16.74 -18.56 -11.25
N LYS A 124 -16.02 -18.97 -10.19
CA LYS A 124 -15.72 -20.38 -9.92
C LYS A 124 -16.97 -21.19 -9.62
N LEU A 125 -17.90 -20.66 -8.80
CA LEU A 125 -19.18 -21.30 -8.53
C LEU A 125 -19.99 -21.55 -9.81
N GLU A 126 -19.94 -20.61 -10.75
CA GLU A 126 -20.68 -20.72 -12.01
C GLU A 126 -20.02 -21.65 -13.04
N THR A 127 -18.69 -21.71 -13.10
CA THR A 127 -17.96 -22.34 -14.22
C THR A 127 -17.22 -23.63 -13.87
N GLU A 128 -16.74 -23.76 -12.63
CA GLU A 128 -15.86 -24.86 -12.21
C GLU A 128 -16.52 -25.75 -11.16
N MET A 129 -17.42 -25.17 -10.37
CA MET A 129 -18.14 -25.91 -9.34
C MET A 129 -19.52 -26.32 -9.85
N ASP A 130 -20.02 -27.37 -9.22
CA ASP A 130 -21.36 -27.92 -9.41
C ASP A 130 -22.45 -27.03 -8.77
N TRP A 131 -22.32 -25.70 -8.87
CA TRP A 131 -23.09 -24.69 -8.11
C TRP A 131 -23.59 -23.54 -9.00
N SER A 132 -23.65 -23.77 -10.31
CA SER A 132 -24.09 -22.78 -11.30
C SER A 132 -25.60 -22.51 -11.25
N PHE A 133 -26.01 -21.38 -11.82
CA PHE A 133 -27.44 -21.10 -12.03
C PHE A 133 -28.12 -22.17 -12.86
N GLN A 134 -27.45 -22.72 -13.88
CA GLN A 134 -27.98 -23.82 -14.67
C GLN A 134 -28.36 -25.01 -13.77
N ARG A 135 -27.55 -25.35 -12.76
CA ARG A 135 -27.88 -26.44 -11.84
C ARG A 135 -29.03 -26.08 -10.91
N LEU A 136 -29.09 -24.85 -10.40
CA LEU A 136 -30.20 -24.39 -9.56
C LEU A 136 -31.55 -24.52 -10.30
N PHE A 137 -31.60 -24.15 -11.57
CA PHE A 137 -32.79 -24.30 -12.41
C PHE A 137 -33.02 -25.72 -12.94
N LEU A 138 -32.13 -26.67 -12.69
CA LEU A 138 -32.37 -28.09 -12.98
C LEU A 138 -32.74 -28.88 -11.73
N MET A 139 -32.85 -28.23 -10.57
CA MET A 139 -33.37 -28.87 -9.36
C MET A 139 -34.82 -29.31 -9.55
N ASP A 140 -35.21 -30.35 -8.83
CA ASP A 140 -36.59 -30.81 -8.78
C ASP A 140 -37.51 -29.69 -8.28
N ARG A 141 -38.74 -29.62 -8.81
CA ARG A 141 -39.68 -28.56 -8.46
C ARG A 141 -40.06 -28.58 -6.98
N ASP A 142 -40.03 -29.77 -6.36
CA ASP A 142 -40.29 -29.96 -4.93
C ASP A 142 -38.99 -30.04 -4.10
N GLY A 143 -37.82 -29.84 -4.72
CA GLY A 143 -36.52 -29.98 -4.07
C GLY A 143 -36.04 -28.70 -3.39
N GLU A 144 -35.45 -28.80 -2.20
CA GLU A 144 -34.82 -27.68 -1.51
C GLU A 144 -33.29 -27.75 -1.61
N HIS A 145 -32.63 -26.61 -1.85
CA HIS A 145 -31.19 -26.53 -1.83
C HIS A 145 -30.69 -26.63 -0.38
N PRO A 146 -29.83 -27.61 -0.06
CA PRO A 146 -29.45 -27.86 1.33
C PRO A 146 -28.61 -26.72 1.91
N TRP A 147 -28.74 -26.52 3.22
CA TRP A 147 -27.80 -25.68 3.96
C TRP A 147 -26.43 -26.36 4.04
N LEU A 148 -25.37 -25.62 3.75
CA LEU A 148 -24.03 -26.05 4.13
C LEU A 148 -23.85 -25.94 5.63
N THR A 149 -23.12 -26.89 6.21
CA THR A 149 -22.59 -26.70 7.55
C THR A 149 -21.51 -25.64 7.52
N TYR A 150 -21.26 -24.99 8.66
CA TYR A 150 -20.18 -24.02 8.79
C TYR A 150 -18.82 -24.60 8.36
N GLN A 151 -18.56 -25.88 8.66
CA GLN A 151 -17.33 -26.56 8.24
C GLN A 151 -17.26 -26.79 6.73
N GLN A 152 -18.35 -27.20 6.08
CA GLN A 152 -18.39 -27.37 4.62
C GLN A 152 -18.14 -26.04 3.92
N PHE A 153 -18.79 -24.98 4.39
CA PHE A 153 -18.58 -23.64 3.88
C PHE A 153 -17.13 -23.16 4.09
N SER A 154 -16.59 -23.33 5.29
CA SER A 154 -15.19 -22.99 5.61
C SER A 154 -14.20 -23.69 4.67
N ASN A 155 -14.36 -25.00 4.46
CA ASN A 155 -13.52 -25.77 3.53
C ASN A 155 -13.68 -25.29 2.08
N LEU A 156 -14.91 -24.99 1.65
CA LEU A 156 -15.18 -24.46 0.31
C LEU A 156 -14.44 -23.13 0.09
N ILE A 157 -14.59 -22.17 1.01
CA ILE A 157 -13.97 -20.86 0.89
C ILE A 157 -12.45 -20.95 0.99
N GLY A 158 -11.91 -21.77 1.90
CA GLY A 158 -10.46 -21.97 2.01
C GLY A 158 -9.86 -22.49 0.71
N ASN A 159 -10.40 -23.58 0.17
CA ASN A 159 -9.93 -24.15 -1.10
C ASN A 159 -10.06 -23.16 -2.26
N LEU A 160 -11.20 -22.46 -2.36
CA LEU A 160 -11.39 -21.46 -3.41
C LEU A 160 -10.41 -20.29 -3.27
N THR A 161 -10.15 -19.83 -2.05
CA THR A 161 -9.22 -18.73 -1.78
C THR A 161 -7.81 -19.12 -2.23
N ASP A 162 -7.35 -20.31 -1.85
CA ASP A 162 -6.02 -20.82 -2.24
C ASP A 162 -5.90 -20.95 -3.76
N MET A 163 -6.92 -21.51 -4.43
CA MET A 163 -6.94 -21.63 -5.89
C MET A 163 -6.87 -20.27 -6.57
N ILE A 164 -7.69 -19.30 -6.13
CA ILE A 164 -7.73 -17.97 -6.75
C ILE A 164 -6.43 -17.22 -6.51
N VAL A 165 -5.88 -17.25 -5.29
CA VAL A 165 -4.61 -16.59 -4.97
C VAL A 165 -3.48 -17.15 -5.83
N ALA A 166 -3.48 -18.46 -6.08
CA ALA A 166 -2.49 -19.11 -6.95
C ALA A 166 -2.69 -18.76 -8.44
N GLU A 167 -3.92 -18.87 -8.96
CA GLU A 167 -4.26 -18.61 -10.37
C GLU A 167 -4.00 -17.16 -10.78
N GLU A 168 -4.38 -16.22 -9.93
CA GLU A 168 -4.24 -14.78 -10.18
C GLU A 168 -2.86 -14.25 -9.73
N ASN A 169 -2.00 -15.11 -9.17
CA ASN A 169 -0.69 -14.77 -8.62
C ASN A 169 -0.75 -13.58 -7.62
N TRP A 170 -1.68 -13.65 -6.66
CA TRP A 170 -1.90 -12.58 -5.69
C TRP A 170 -0.95 -12.61 -4.49
N GLN A 171 -0.27 -13.72 -4.23
CA GLN A 171 0.58 -13.84 -3.06
C GLN A 171 1.66 -12.74 -2.96
N PRO A 172 2.40 -12.37 -4.04
CA PRO A 172 3.34 -11.25 -3.98
C PRO A 172 2.68 -9.92 -3.60
N MET A 173 1.45 -9.67 -4.07
CA MET A 173 0.68 -8.47 -3.74
C MET A 173 0.24 -8.47 -2.27
N ILE A 174 -0.25 -9.61 -1.77
CA ILE A 174 -0.62 -9.80 -0.36
C ILE A 174 0.61 -9.56 0.54
N ASP A 175 1.77 -10.09 0.15
CA ASP A 175 3.02 -9.91 0.88
C ASP A 175 3.43 -8.44 0.93
N GLU A 176 3.28 -7.70 -0.17
CA GLU A 176 3.56 -6.26 -0.21
C GLU A 176 2.56 -5.46 0.63
N PHE A 177 1.26 -5.77 0.59
CA PHE A 177 0.28 -5.16 1.49
C PHE A 177 0.61 -5.41 2.96
N TRP A 178 1.12 -6.60 3.26
CA TRP A 178 1.54 -6.95 4.61
C TRP A 178 2.87 -6.27 5.01
N LYS A 179 3.86 -6.15 4.12
CA LYS A 179 5.13 -5.51 4.49
C LYS A 179 4.98 -4.00 4.68
N ASN A 180 4.16 -3.37 3.84
CA ASN A 180 4.00 -1.91 3.80
C ASN A 180 2.81 -1.40 4.60
N ARG A 181 2.40 -2.13 5.65
CA ARG A 181 1.35 -1.65 6.56
C ARG A 181 1.74 -0.33 7.21
N ASN A 182 0.73 0.48 7.50
CA ASN A 182 0.83 1.73 8.23
C ASN A 182 -0.10 1.73 9.47
N PRO A 183 0.00 2.73 10.36
CA PRO A 183 -0.85 2.82 11.55
C PRO A 183 -2.36 2.91 11.26
N ASP A 184 -2.75 3.48 10.12
CA ASP A 184 -4.15 3.67 9.70
C ASP A 184 -4.78 2.39 9.16
N ASP A 185 -3.98 1.39 8.79
CA ASP A 185 -4.45 0.04 8.42
C ASP A 185 -5.04 -0.73 9.62
N TYR A 186 -4.88 -0.21 10.84
CA TYR A 186 -5.39 -0.82 12.07
C TYR A 186 -6.52 -0.01 12.69
N SER A 187 -7.62 -0.69 13.01
CA SER A 187 -8.76 -0.12 13.73
C SER A 187 -8.78 -0.58 15.19
N GLY A 188 -9.46 0.19 16.05
CA GLY A 188 -9.58 -0.12 17.48
C GLY A 188 -8.24 -0.24 18.22
N SER A 189 -8.24 -1.07 19.27
CA SER A 189 -7.10 -1.35 20.14
C SER A 189 -6.84 -2.86 20.17
N SER A 190 -5.67 -3.27 19.67
CA SER A 190 -5.25 -4.68 19.64
C SER A 190 -3.78 -4.83 20.02
N VAL A 191 -3.41 -6.03 20.50
CA VAL A 191 -2.01 -6.36 20.80
C VAL A 191 -1.16 -6.24 19.53
N HIS A 192 -1.68 -6.68 18.39
CA HIS A 192 -0.99 -6.60 17.10
C HIS A 192 -0.76 -5.16 16.64
N LYS A 193 -1.75 -4.27 16.78
CA LYS A 193 -1.60 -2.83 16.51
C LYS A 193 -0.54 -2.21 17.41
N ARG A 194 -0.57 -2.52 18.71
CA ARG A 194 0.40 -2.01 19.68
C ARG A 194 1.82 -2.48 19.36
N ASP A 195 1.99 -3.75 19.02
CA ASP A 195 3.30 -4.31 18.68
C ASP A 195 3.81 -3.77 17.35
N PHE A 196 2.92 -3.60 16.35
CA PHE A 196 3.24 -2.90 15.10
C PHE A 196 3.67 -1.45 15.37
N ASN A 197 2.89 -0.67 16.12
CA ASN A 197 3.21 0.72 16.46
C ASN A 197 4.52 0.83 17.23
N ARG A 198 4.84 -0.13 18.10
CA ARG A 198 6.15 -0.19 18.76
C ARG A 198 7.27 -0.34 17.75
N SER A 199 7.17 -1.28 16.81
CA SER A 199 8.19 -1.43 15.76
C SER A 199 8.24 -0.26 14.78
N TRP A 200 7.09 0.37 14.51
CA TRP A 200 6.96 1.47 13.55
C TRP A 200 7.54 2.78 14.09
N TYR A 201 7.14 3.19 15.29
CA TYR A 201 7.58 4.46 15.90
C TYR A 201 8.89 4.33 16.69
N HIS A 202 9.26 3.12 17.10
CA HIS A 202 10.41 2.90 17.98
C HIS A 202 11.17 1.62 17.61
N ASN A 203 12.08 1.70 16.65
CA ASN A 203 13.17 0.75 16.66
C ASN A 203 14.10 1.10 17.83
N ARG A 204 14.06 0.31 18.92
CA ARG A 204 14.96 0.47 20.07
C ARG A 204 16.44 0.36 19.70
N ASN A 205 16.75 -0.13 18.50
CA ASN A 205 18.10 -0.32 17.99
C ASN A 205 18.55 0.77 17.00
N HIS A 206 17.67 1.65 16.53
CA HIS A 206 18.09 2.76 15.68
C HIS A 206 18.53 3.95 16.54
N LYS A 207 19.71 4.48 16.23
CA LYS A 207 20.19 5.74 16.78
C LYS A 207 19.20 6.84 16.38
N HIS A 208 18.60 7.49 17.36
CA HIS A 208 17.90 8.75 17.12
C HIS A 208 18.97 9.79 16.75
N LEU A 209 19.00 10.22 15.49
CA LEU A 209 19.77 11.37 15.03
C LEU A 209 18.75 12.46 14.71
N SER A 210 18.92 13.66 15.26
CA SER A 210 18.08 14.80 14.87
C SER A 210 18.39 15.25 13.43
N ILE A 211 17.49 16.00 12.79
CA ILE A 211 17.75 16.58 11.47
C ILE A 211 18.99 17.48 11.54
N GLU A 212 19.15 18.22 12.64
CA GLU A 212 20.33 19.05 12.90
C GLU A 212 21.59 18.19 13.07
N GLU A 213 21.54 17.09 13.83
CA GLU A 213 22.67 16.17 13.97
C GLU A 213 23.03 15.49 12.65
N ILE A 214 22.06 15.16 11.79
CA ILE A 214 22.31 14.57 10.46
C ILE A 214 22.97 15.60 9.54
N ALA A 215 22.52 16.85 9.56
CA ALA A 215 23.11 17.95 8.81
C ALA A 215 24.53 18.30 9.31
N GLU A 216 24.78 18.19 10.62
CA GLU A 216 26.07 18.49 11.23
C GLU A 216 27.10 17.36 11.10
N THR A 217 26.66 16.10 11.11
CA THR A 217 27.56 14.93 11.16
C THR A 217 27.64 14.13 9.87
N GLY A 218 26.75 14.38 8.89
CA GLY A 218 26.69 13.62 7.64
C GLY A 218 26.38 12.15 7.91
N ALA A 219 25.10 11.82 8.14
CA ALA A 219 24.75 10.48 8.57
C ALA A 219 24.86 9.45 7.43
N MET A 220 25.77 8.49 7.61
CA MET A 220 25.60 7.15 7.06
C MET A 220 24.62 6.37 7.95
N ILE A 221 23.58 5.76 7.37
CA ILE A 221 22.75 4.74 8.02
C ILE A 221 23.12 3.41 7.39
N ASP A 222 23.48 2.42 8.22
CA ASP A 222 23.93 1.09 7.79
C ASP A 222 25.08 1.10 6.75
N GLY A 223 25.90 2.15 6.75
CA GLY A 223 27.03 2.31 5.83
C GLY A 223 26.69 3.00 4.51
N GLU A 224 25.43 3.39 4.29
CA GLU A 224 24.99 4.17 3.13
C GLU A 224 24.68 5.62 3.53
N MET A 225 25.16 6.60 2.74
CA MET A 225 24.80 8.01 2.94
C MET A 225 23.32 8.21 2.63
N LEU A 226 22.57 8.78 3.58
CA LEU A 226 21.11 8.93 3.43
C LEU A 226 20.68 10.03 2.44
N PHE A 227 21.61 10.86 2.00
CA PHE A 227 21.33 12.00 1.12
C PHE A 227 22.44 12.13 0.08
N ASP A 228 22.37 11.35 -1.00
CA ASP A 228 22.87 11.81 -2.30
C ASP A 228 21.80 12.73 -2.89
N ILE A 229 21.61 13.90 -2.27
CA ILE A 229 21.03 15.02 -2.99
C ILE A 229 22.19 15.53 -3.83
N PRO A 230 22.17 15.38 -5.17
CA PRO A 230 23.21 15.97 -5.99
C PRO A 230 23.18 17.46 -5.71
N ASN A 231 24.16 17.97 -4.97
CA ASN A 231 24.27 19.40 -4.74
C ASN A 231 24.62 20.00 -6.11
N PRO A 232 23.72 20.76 -6.76
CA PRO A 232 24.02 21.38 -8.06
C PRO A 232 25.23 22.33 -7.96
N GLU A 233 25.55 22.79 -6.74
CA GLU A 233 26.75 23.59 -6.44
C GLU A 233 28.03 22.75 -6.49
N ALA A 234 28.00 21.45 -6.19
CA ALA A 234 29.18 20.58 -6.27
C ALA A 234 29.56 20.26 -7.74
N GLU A 235 28.56 20.13 -8.63
CA GLU A 235 28.79 20.06 -10.08
C GLU A 235 29.28 21.40 -10.65
N PHE A 236 28.82 22.53 -10.09
CA PHE A 236 29.34 23.86 -10.41
C PHE A 236 30.78 24.05 -9.93
N GLU A 237 31.11 23.68 -8.69
CA GLU A 237 32.47 23.70 -8.14
C GLU A 237 33.44 22.89 -9.03
N THR A 238 33.00 21.74 -9.54
CA THR A 238 33.82 20.90 -10.43
C THR A 238 34.03 21.56 -11.81
N LYS A 239 33.03 22.29 -12.34
CA LYS A 239 33.09 22.99 -13.63
C LYS A 239 33.84 24.32 -13.59
N VAL A 240 33.86 24.96 -12.43
CA VAL A 240 34.44 26.27 -12.19
C VAL A 240 35.93 26.19 -11.82
N LEU A 241 36.43 24.97 -11.56
CA LEU A 241 37.84 24.61 -11.45
C LEU A 241 38.61 24.66 -12.78
N GLN A 242 38.45 25.72 -13.57
CA GLN A 242 39.60 26.23 -14.30
C GLN A 242 40.53 26.88 -13.27
N LYS A 243 41.61 26.17 -12.89
CA LYS A 243 42.66 26.58 -11.92
C LYS A 243 43.06 28.06 -11.99
N ILE A 244 42.94 28.71 -13.15
CA ILE A 244 43.32 30.10 -13.41
C ILE A 244 42.39 31.11 -12.70
N GLY A 245 41.11 30.79 -12.49
CA GLY A 245 40.15 31.71 -11.85
C GLY A 245 40.26 31.77 -10.31
N ILE A 246 40.58 30.62 -9.69
CA ILE A 246 40.72 30.54 -8.22
C ILE A 246 41.94 31.34 -7.73
N GLU A 247 43.07 31.29 -8.45
CA GLU A 247 44.27 32.08 -8.07
C GLU A 247 44.03 33.60 -8.09
N GLN A 248 43.16 34.08 -9.00
CA GLN A 248 42.80 35.50 -9.07
C GLN A 248 41.80 35.89 -7.99
N PHE A 249 40.85 35.01 -7.69
CA PHE A 249 39.90 35.19 -6.60
C PHE A 249 40.57 35.15 -5.22
N GLU A 250 41.50 34.21 -4.99
CA GLU A 250 42.25 34.08 -3.75
C GLU A 250 42.95 35.39 -3.35
N ARG A 251 43.34 36.24 -4.31
CA ARG A 251 43.96 37.55 -4.01
C ARG A 251 43.02 38.53 -3.30
N ARG A 252 41.69 38.34 -3.41
CA ARG A 252 40.66 39.21 -2.81
C ARG A 252 40.29 38.78 -1.39
N LEU A 253 40.68 37.56 -0.99
CA LEU A 253 40.40 37.01 0.32
C LEU A 253 41.44 37.45 1.35
N THR A 254 41.06 37.46 2.62
CA THR A 254 42.00 37.63 3.74
C THR A 254 42.89 36.39 3.87
N GLU A 255 44.08 36.51 4.45
CA GLU A 255 44.95 35.33 4.67
C GLU A 255 44.26 34.23 5.49
N GLN A 256 43.39 34.63 6.43
CA GLN A 256 42.59 33.70 7.23
C GLN A 256 41.55 32.97 6.35
N ASP A 257 40.85 33.69 5.47
CA ASP A 257 39.88 33.12 4.53
C ASP A 257 40.54 32.22 3.48
N LYS A 258 41.75 32.57 3.00
CA LYS A 258 42.53 31.72 2.10
C LYS A 258 42.90 30.40 2.77
N GLN A 259 43.32 30.45 4.04
CA GLN A 259 43.64 29.25 4.81
C GLN A 259 42.40 28.36 5.01
N ILE A 260 41.25 28.96 5.33
CA ILE A 260 39.96 28.24 5.45
C ILE A 260 39.60 27.56 4.12
N LEU A 261 39.67 28.30 3.01
CA LEU A 261 39.34 27.80 1.67
C LEU A 261 40.22 26.61 1.28
N ARG A 262 41.54 26.72 1.46
CA ARG A 262 42.49 25.63 1.15
C ARG A 262 42.26 24.40 2.00
N MET A 263 42.15 24.57 3.31
CA MET A 263 41.88 23.44 4.20
C MET A 263 40.54 22.77 3.90
N ARG A 264 39.55 23.53 3.41
CA ARG A 264 38.26 22.98 2.96
C ARG A 264 38.39 22.20 1.65
N MET A 265 39.15 22.71 0.67
CA MET A 265 39.48 21.99 -0.57
C MET A 265 40.22 20.68 -0.31
N ASP A 266 41.07 20.66 0.72
CA ASP A 266 41.81 19.47 1.16
C ASP A 266 40.94 18.49 1.98
N GLY A 267 39.65 18.78 2.19
CA GLY A 267 38.69 17.91 2.87
C GLY A 267 38.73 17.96 4.40
N SER A 268 39.34 18.98 5.01
CA SER A 268 39.40 19.11 6.47
C SER A 268 38.03 19.39 7.10
N SER A 269 37.82 18.89 8.33
CA SER A 269 36.59 19.17 9.09
C SER A 269 36.54 20.62 9.59
N LEU A 270 35.35 21.18 9.81
CA LEU A 270 35.19 22.54 10.34
C LEU A 270 35.85 22.71 11.72
N LYS A 271 35.92 21.64 12.51
CA LYS A 271 36.57 21.62 13.82
C LYS A 271 38.09 21.73 13.70
N ASP A 272 38.69 21.02 12.75
CA ASP A 272 40.14 21.05 12.51
C ASP A 272 40.56 22.40 11.91
N ILE A 273 39.73 22.95 11.01
CA ILE A 273 39.92 24.30 10.48
C ILE A 273 39.85 25.32 11.62
N ALA A 274 38.83 25.26 12.49
CA ALA A 274 38.69 26.19 13.61
C ALA A 274 39.94 26.17 14.51
N ALA A 275 40.49 24.99 14.79
CA ALA A 275 41.73 24.86 15.56
C ALA A 275 42.94 25.49 14.84
N ALA A 276 43.05 25.32 13.51
CA ALA A 276 44.16 25.81 12.72
C ALA A 276 44.14 27.33 12.48
N VAL A 277 42.96 27.94 12.33
CA VAL A 277 42.81 29.40 12.16
C VAL A 277 42.50 30.16 13.46
N GLY A 278 42.49 29.46 14.60
CA GLY A 278 42.36 30.07 15.94
C GLY A 278 40.93 30.48 16.33
N PHE A 279 39.91 29.89 15.72
CA PHE A 279 38.51 30.10 16.11
C PHE A 279 38.09 29.18 17.27
N LYS A 280 37.30 29.72 18.19
CA LYS A 280 36.79 28.97 19.35
C LYS A 280 35.69 27.97 19.00
N THR A 281 34.98 28.18 17.89
CA THR A 281 33.83 27.35 17.48
C THR A 281 33.87 27.04 15.99
N PRO A 282 33.47 25.82 15.57
CA PRO A 282 33.31 25.47 14.16
C PRO A 282 32.31 26.37 13.42
N SER A 283 31.30 26.89 14.11
CA SER A 283 30.31 27.81 13.54
C SER A 283 30.91 29.13 13.04
N ALA A 284 32.03 29.57 13.63
CA ALA A 284 32.75 30.75 13.12
C ALA A 284 33.35 30.46 11.74
N VAL A 285 33.88 29.25 11.52
CA VAL A 285 34.39 28.80 10.22
C VAL A 285 33.25 28.74 9.19
N SER A 286 32.07 28.22 9.57
CA SER A 286 30.90 28.17 8.69
C SER A 286 30.52 29.55 8.14
N LYS A 287 30.48 30.57 9.02
CA LYS A 287 30.17 31.96 8.61
C LYS A 287 31.21 32.54 7.67
N HIS A 288 32.49 32.18 7.86
CA HIS A 288 33.54 32.58 6.94
C HIS A 288 33.42 31.89 5.58
N ILE A 289 33.03 30.60 5.55
CA ILE A 289 32.76 29.88 4.30
C ILE A 289 31.58 30.51 3.54
N GLU A 290 30.46 30.81 4.23
CA GLU A 290 29.31 31.51 3.63
C GLU A 290 29.73 32.86 3.03
N LYS A 291 30.58 33.62 3.74
CA LYS A 291 31.11 34.89 3.26
C LYS A 291 32.01 34.72 2.02
N ILE A 292 32.85 33.69 2.00
CA ILE A 292 33.72 33.37 0.85
C ILE A 292 32.86 32.99 -0.36
N ALA A 293 31.81 32.17 -0.16
CA ALA A 293 30.88 31.77 -1.21
C ALA A 293 30.15 32.99 -1.82
N GLY A 294 29.60 33.88 -0.98
CA GLY A 294 28.97 35.10 -1.47
C GLY A 294 29.93 36.02 -2.23
N ALA A 295 31.16 36.19 -1.73
CA ALA A 295 32.19 36.96 -2.45
C ALA A 295 32.58 36.32 -3.79
N TYR A 296 32.50 34.98 -3.89
CA TYR A 296 32.77 34.25 -5.10
C TYR A 296 31.65 34.42 -6.14
N GLU A 297 30.39 34.35 -5.71
CA GLU A 297 29.23 34.62 -6.58
C GLU A 297 29.26 36.04 -7.16
N GLU A 298 29.60 37.04 -6.35
CA GLU A 298 29.80 38.42 -6.81
C GLU A 298 30.96 38.54 -7.81
N TYR A 299 32.04 37.80 -7.59
CA TYR A 299 33.18 37.76 -8.51
C TYR A 299 32.79 37.17 -9.87
N VAL A 300 32.13 36.01 -9.89
CA VAL A 300 31.72 35.32 -11.12
C VAL A 300 30.65 36.12 -11.87
N SER A 301 29.66 36.69 -11.17
CA SER A 301 28.62 37.51 -11.79
C SER A 301 29.19 38.80 -12.40
N GLY A 302 30.15 39.44 -11.73
CA GLY A 302 30.87 40.60 -12.25
C GLY A 302 31.72 40.27 -13.50
N GLU A 303 32.40 39.12 -13.51
CA GLU A 303 33.17 38.68 -14.69
C GLU A 303 32.25 38.32 -15.87
N TYR A 304 31.13 37.64 -15.62
CA TYR A 304 30.12 37.35 -16.65
C TYR A 304 29.52 38.61 -17.26
N GLY A 305 29.19 39.62 -16.44
CA GLY A 305 28.72 40.92 -16.93
C GLY A 305 29.74 41.62 -17.83
N SER A 306 31.01 41.62 -17.42
CA SER A 306 32.11 42.21 -18.20
C SER A 306 32.39 41.47 -19.52
N PHE A 307 32.17 40.15 -19.54
CA PHE A 307 32.33 39.32 -20.72
C PHE A 307 31.22 39.60 -21.74
N LEU A 308 29.96 39.68 -21.28
CA LEU A 308 28.83 40.07 -22.11
C LEU A 308 29.02 41.48 -22.68
N ASP A 309 29.38 42.48 -21.86
CA ASP A 309 29.61 43.85 -22.35
C ASP A 309 30.72 43.96 -23.40
N LYS A 310 31.74 43.08 -23.34
CA LYS A 310 32.81 43.01 -24.35
C LYS A 310 32.42 42.33 -25.65
N HIS A 311 31.42 41.44 -25.64
CA HIS A 311 31.06 40.60 -26.79
C HIS A 311 29.66 40.89 -27.34
N THR A 312 28.94 41.85 -26.76
CA THR A 312 27.62 42.31 -27.24
C THR A 312 27.66 43.74 -27.83
N LYS A 313 28.85 44.22 -28.25
CA LYS A 313 28.99 45.45 -29.05
C LYS A 313 29.30 45.16 -30.51
#